data_AF-F9EN70-F1
#
_entry.id   AF-F9EN70-F1
#
_cell.length_a   1.000
_cell.length_b   1.000
_cell.length_c   1.000
_cell.angle_alpha   90.00
_cell.angle_beta   90.00
_cell.angle_gamma   90.00
#
_symmetry.space_group_name_H-M   'P 1'
#
loop_
_entity.id
_entity.type
_entity.pdbx_description
1 polymer ?
#
loop_
_entity_poly.entity_id
_entity_poly.type
_entity_poly.pdbx_seq_one_letter_code
_entity_poly.pdbx_strand_id
1 'polypeptide(L)'
;MGFPSSIAHSIHWVSRNKNAVIILDQLDALRWTQANSSEALTVCMELIRQVEYLNHERNKKIIIVFVCRTYDLENDNNINSLFKKQYTLKNDWKTIRVDVFEENEVKEIIGKNYENFLPKLKNLLKIPSNLYIWQHLDKNEVYEGCLTTSHLINNWFEQICRKSTTAGLQERAINEVIKRIVDFLDKTGRLYIPKQNLNIEEAELDYLISSEIIILQNNKVSFVHQSILDYFISQSMFEKYFNDSNQPIENIIGEKSKQNPSRRYQVQMFLQNILELDSSDFLLIGEKMLTSNNIRYYVKHIFYEILRQIEEPDENITQFILTNYENNIFGNYLMKNTILGKKQYISILMAHGILEQWYLKTEKKDIVFNLLQSITPNFDDEIISFIKKYAFKNMNDDKQFMRCFIHDTTEENEEMFELRMMFYEKYPEYIKEMFIDLKKIMEHFGKRLIQLIAFCLKIK
;
A
#
# COMPACT_ATOMS: atom_id res chain seq x y z
N MET A 1 4.54 32.52 11.44
CA MET A 1 3.87 31.98 12.65
C MET A 1 3.68 33.01 13.78
N GLY A 2 3.90 34.33 13.56
CA GLY A 2 3.62 35.34 14.59
C GLY A 2 4.58 35.35 15.79
N PHE A 3 5.65 34.56 15.76
CA PHE A 3 6.68 34.59 16.79
C PHE A 3 7.60 35.81 16.64
N PRO A 4 8.14 36.35 17.75
CA PRO A 4 9.07 37.47 17.72
C PRO A 4 10.45 37.10 17.14
N SER A 5 10.74 35.81 17.00
CA SER A 5 11.97 35.27 16.40
C SER A 5 11.68 33.90 15.76
N SER A 6 12.71 33.18 15.32
CA SER A 6 12.56 31.80 14.84
C SER A 6 11.99 30.88 15.93
N ILE A 7 11.38 29.75 15.52
CA ILE A 7 10.79 28.77 16.44
C ILE A 7 11.86 28.24 17.41
N ALA A 8 13.08 27.96 16.92
CA ALA A 8 14.20 27.50 17.74
C ALA A 8 14.55 28.51 18.84
N HIS A 9 14.71 29.79 18.50
CA HIS A 9 15.05 30.83 19.47
C HIS A 9 13.89 31.12 20.44
N SER A 10 12.66 31.13 19.94
CA SER A 10 11.47 31.32 20.78
C SER A 10 11.36 30.22 21.85
N ILE A 11 11.53 28.95 21.44
CA ILE A 11 11.52 27.82 22.37
C ILE A 11 12.73 27.84 23.30
N HIS A 12 13.91 28.21 22.80
CA HIS A 12 15.10 28.35 23.63
C HIS A 12 14.88 29.36 24.76
N TRP A 13 14.34 30.53 24.42
CA TRP A 13 14.12 31.62 25.37
C TRP A 13 13.08 31.28 26.44
N VAL A 14 11.96 30.66 26.02
CA VAL A 14 10.87 30.25 26.93
C VAL A 14 11.31 29.10 27.84
N SER A 15 12.01 28.10 27.29
CA SER A 15 12.43 26.92 28.06
C SER A 15 13.69 27.14 28.91
N ARG A 16 14.53 28.12 28.57
CA ARG A 16 15.86 28.35 29.19
C ARG A 16 16.65 27.06 29.29
N ASN A 17 16.99 26.56 30.49
CA ASN A 17 17.70 25.28 30.66
C ASN A 17 16.77 24.11 31.07
N LYS A 18 15.47 24.20 30.75
CA LYS A 18 14.53 23.08 30.92
C LYS A 18 14.46 22.22 29.64
N ASN A 19 13.89 21.03 29.78
CA ASN A 19 13.58 20.16 28.65
C ASN A 19 12.63 20.89 27.70
N ALA A 20 12.90 20.81 26.40
CA ALA A 20 12.06 21.39 25.36
C ALA A 20 12.00 20.43 24.16
N VAL A 21 10.83 20.35 23.53
CA VAL A 21 10.59 19.49 22.36
C VAL A 21 9.90 20.32 21.28
N ILE A 22 10.37 20.17 20.04
CA ILE A 22 9.73 20.71 18.84
C ILE A 22 9.19 19.51 18.06
N ILE A 23 7.87 19.47 17.86
CA ILE A 23 7.22 18.41 17.08
C ILE A 23 6.74 19.03 15.77
N LEU A 24 7.20 18.48 14.66
CA LEU A 24 6.75 18.82 13.32
C LEU A 24 6.00 17.63 12.75
N ASP A 25 4.67 17.76 12.76
CA ASP A 25 3.77 16.76 12.22
C ASP A 25 3.62 16.88 10.69
N GLN A 26 3.32 15.76 10.03
CA GLN A 26 3.06 15.66 8.58
C GLN A 26 4.15 16.25 7.67
N LEU A 27 5.41 15.88 7.89
CA LEU A 27 6.54 16.33 7.05
C LEU A 27 6.36 15.95 5.57
N ASP A 28 5.60 14.88 5.29
CA ASP A 28 5.25 14.43 3.94
C ASP A 28 4.40 15.44 3.14
N ALA A 29 3.78 16.41 3.81
CA ALA A 29 3.10 17.53 3.15
C ALA A 29 4.06 18.43 2.35
N LEU A 30 5.37 18.42 2.66
CA LEU A 30 6.37 19.30 2.02
C LEU A 30 6.57 19.05 0.52
N ARG A 31 6.21 17.87 0.02
CA ARG A 31 6.38 17.47 -1.38
C ARG A 31 5.66 18.32 -2.42
N TRP A 32 4.55 18.97 -2.05
CA TRP A 32 3.54 19.38 -3.03
C TRP A 32 3.43 20.88 -3.25
N THR A 33 4.19 21.68 -2.52
CA THR A 33 4.37 23.09 -2.85
C THR A 33 5.35 23.19 -4.03
N GLN A 34 4.88 22.96 -5.27
CA GLN A 34 5.75 22.98 -6.47
C GLN A 34 6.48 24.31 -6.71
N ALA A 35 6.13 25.38 -6.00
CA ALA A 35 6.87 26.65 -5.98
C ALA A 35 7.72 26.86 -4.71
N ASN A 36 7.43 26.17 -3.59
CA ASN A 36 8.02 26.46 -2.27
C ASN A 36 8.59 25.22 -1.56
N SER A 37 8.69 24.05 -2.20
CA SER A 37 9.20 22.83 -1.57
C SER A 37 10.66 23.00 -1.14
N SER A 38 11.46 23.68 -1.97
CA SER A 38 12.82 24.09 -1.63
C SER A 38 12.85 25.04 -0.43
N GLU A 39 11.97 26.03 -0.37
CA GLU A 39 11.87 26.97 0.74
C GLU A 39 11.48 26.26 2.04
N ALA A 40 10.48 25.39 2.00
CA ALA A 40 9.98 24.69 3.18
C ALA A 40 10.99 23.67 3.72
N LEU A 41 11.73 22.98 2.84
CA LEU A 41 12.87 22.16 3.22
C LEU A 41 13.99 23.01 3.82
N THR A 42 14.29 24.17 3.22
CA THR A 42 15.29 25.11 3.75
C THR A 42 14.92 25.59 5.14
N VAL A 43 13.64 25.85 5.40
CA VAL A 43 13.13 26.19 6.74
C VAL A 43 13.36 25.04 7.73
N CYS A 44 13.14 23.79 7.32
CA CYS A 44 13.42 22.62 8.16
C CYS A 44 14.92 22.45 8.45
N MET A 45 15.78 22.60 7.42
CA MET A 45 17.24 22.56 7.58
C MET A 45 17.73 23.67 8.52
N GLU A 46 17.21 24.88 8.36
CA GLU A 46 17.58 26.02 9.20
C GLU A 46 17.09 25.83 10.64
N LEU A 47 15.90 25.26 10.85
CA LEU A 47 15.43 24.89 12.18
C LEU A 47 16.37 23.89 12.86
N ILE A 48 16.76 22.82 12.16
CA ILE A 48 17.71 21.82 12.66
C ILE A 48 19.03 22.50 13.05
N ARG A 49 19.61 23.29 12.14
CA ARG A 49 20.87 24.03 12.36
C ARG A 49 20.81 24.96 13.58
N GLN A 50 19.71 25.70 13.73
CA GLN A 50 19.54 26.61 14.86
C GLN A 50 19.42 25.86 16.19
N VAL A 51 18.65 24.77 16.23
CA VAL A 51 18.53 23.94 17.43
C VAL A 51 19.86 23.30 17.80
N GLU A 52 20.62 22.80 16.81
CA GLU A 52 21.97 22.29 17.00
C GLU A 52 22.89 23.35 17.62
N TYR A 53 22.91 24.54 17.04
CA TYR A 53 23.68 25.68 17.54
C TYR A 53 23.34 26.00 19.01
N LEU A 54 22.06 26.20 19.30
CA LEU A 54 21.56 26.52 20.64
C LEU A 54 21.80 25.35 21.63
N ASN A 55 21.86 24.12 21.14
CA ASN A 55 22.16 22.97 21.97
C ASN A 55 23.60 22.92 22.43
N HIS A 56 24.56 23.62 21.81
CA HIS A 56 25.94 23.65 22.32
C HIS A 56 26.05 24.31 23.71
N GLU A 57 25.27 25.35 23.98
CA GLU A 57 25.32 26.13 25.23
C GLU A 57 24.34 25.63 26.32
N ARG A 58 23.41 24.73 25.98
CA ARG A 58 22.36 24.27 26.89
C ARG A 58 22.78 23.05 27.72
N ASN A 59 22.42 23.06 29.00
CA ASN A 59 22.52 21.87 29.86
C ASN A 59 21.47 20.81 29.47
N LYS A 60 20.23 21.23 29.21
CA LYS A 60 19.15 20.36 28.73
C LYS A 60 18.83 20.68 27.28
N LYS A 61 19.10 19.72 26.40
CA LYS A 61 18.98 19.88 24.95
C LYS A 61 17.52 20.01 24.53
N ILE A 62 17.28 20.81 23.50
CA ILE A 62 16.03 20.85 22.74
C ILE A 62 16.03 19.63 21.81
N ILE A 63 14.94 18.88 21.83
CA ILE A 63 14.75 17.69 20.97
C ILE A 63 13.82 18.06 19.82
N ILE A 64 14.15 17.64 18.60
CA ILE A 64 13.27 17.76 17.43
C ILE A 64 12.68 16.38 17.14
N VAL A 65 11.37 16.34 16.91
CA VAL A 65 10.63 15.16 16.45
C VAL A 65 9.96 15.51 15.13
N PHE A 66 10.30 14.78 14.08
CA PHE A 66 9.60 14.83 12.80
C PHE A 66 8.68 13.63 12.66
N VAL A 67 7.43 13.85 12.26
CA VAL A 67 6.45 12.80 11.98
C VAL A 67 6.17 12.80 10.48
N CYS A 68 6.24 11.63 9.86
CA CYS A 68 5.95 11.45 8.43
C CYS A 68 5.55 10.01 8.16
N ARG A 69 4.95 9.75 6.99
CA ARG A 69 4.65 8.38 6.57
C ARG A 69 5.95 7.65 6.22
N THR A 70 6.00 6.35 6.51
CA THR A 70 7.15 5.48 6.23
C THR A 70 7.59 5.53 4.77
N TYR A 71 6.63 5.40 3.84
CA TYR A 71 6.89 5.50 2.40
C TYR A 71 7.60 6.81 2.06
N ASP A 72 7.27 7.89 2.78
CA ASP A 72 7.79 9.19 2.46
C ASP A 72 9.22 9.41 2.94
N LEU A 73 9.54 8.90 4.12
CA LEU A 73 10.90 8.86 4.63
C LEU A 73 11.84 8.01 3.76
N GLU A 74 11.33 6.89 3.24
CA GLU A 74 12.12 5.92 2.49
C GLU A 74 12.36 6.34 1.03
N ASN A 75 11.36 6.93 0.37
CA ASN A 75 11.39 7.11 -1.09
C ASN A 75 11.59 8.56 -1.55
N ASP A 76 11.40 9.55 -0.68
CA ASP A 76 11.65 10.95 -1.06
C ASP A 76 13.04 11.39 -0.65
N ASN A 77 13.88 11.57 -1.67
CA ASN A 77 15.25 12.03 -1.52
C ASN A 77 15.39 13.35 -0.77
N ASN A 78 14.42 14.27 -0.88
CA ASN A 78 14.44 15.54 -0.18
C ASN A 78 14.19 15.36 1.32
N ILE A 79 13.15 14.61 1.69
CA ILE A 79 12.86 14.29 3.09
C ILE A 79 14.02 13.49 3.69
N ASN A 80 14.45 12.43 2.99
CA ASN A 80 15.57 11.59 3.40
C ASN A 80 16.85 12.43 3.59
N SER A 81 17.10 13.42 2.72
CA SER A 81 18.29 14.27 2.83
C SER A 81 18.38 15.09 4.12
N LEU A 82 17.25 15.42 4.76
CA LEU A 82 17.23 16.11 6.07
C LEU A 82 17.87 15.28 7.19
N PHE A 83 17.88 13.95 7.02
CA PHE A 83 18.32 13.00 8.03
C PHE A 83 19.62 12.28 7.66
N LYS A 84 20.17 12.54 6.46
CA LYS A 84 21.46 11.97 6.04
C LYS A 84 22.59 12.53 6.89
N LYS A 85 23.47 11.63 7.34
CA LYS A 85 24.67 12.01 8.10
C LYS A 85 25.53 12.97 7.28
N GLN A 86 25.59 14.22 7.70
CA GLN A 86 26.65 15.13 7.25
C GLN A 86 27.90 14.75 8.02
N TYR A 87 29.03 14.57 7.33
CA TYR A 87 30.32 14.17 7.90
C TYR A 87 30.78 15.05 9.09
N THR A 88 30.18 16.21 9.25
CA THR A 88 30.49 17.24 10.24
C THR A 88 29.60 17.23 11.50
N LEU A 89 28.47 16.51 11.52
CA LEU A 89 27.49 16.57 12.61
C LEU A 89 27.30 15.20 13.29
N LYS A 90 27.55 15.15 14.61
CA LYS A 90 27.36 13.97 15.50
C LYS A 90 25.88 13.73 15.87
N ASN A 91 24.95 14.01 14.98
CA ASN A 91 23.52 13.84 15.29
C ASN A 91 23.02 12.51 14.74
N ASP A 92 22.90 11.53 15.63
CA ASP A 92 22.22 10.28 15.35
C ASP A 92 20.70 10.49 15.47
N TRP A 93 20.03 10.69 14.34
CA TRP A 93 18.57 10.63 14.29
C TRP A 93 18.10 9.23 14.68
N LYS A 94 17.15 9.15 15.62
CA LYS A 94 16.49 7.90 15.98
C LYS A 94 15.16 7.79 15.26
N THR A 95 15.03 6.81 14.37
CA THR A 95 13.75 6.46 13.75
C THR A 95 12.92 5.65 14.73
N ILE A 96 11.68 6.07 14.98
CA ILE A 96 10.69 5.33 15.74
C ILE A 96 9.54 5.02 14.79
N ARG A 97 9.30 3.74 14.55
CA ARG A 97 8.18 3.27 13.76
C ARG A 97 6.95 3.16 14.66
N VAL A 98 5.84 3.76 14.23
CA VAL A 98 4.53 3.58 14.85
C VAL A 98 3.84 2.45 14.11
N ASP A 99 3.74 1.30 14.77
CA ASP A 99 3.11 0.10 14.21
C ASP A 99 1.63 0.00 14.60
N VAL A 100 0.97 -1.01 14.04
CA VAL A 100 -0.42 -1.37 14.39
C VAL A 100 -0.50 -1.90 15.82
N PHE A 101 -1.70 -1.94 16.39
CA PHE A 101 -1.93 -2.57 17.69
C PHE A 101 -1.67 -4.07 17.66
N GLU A 102 -1.17 -4.57 18.78
CA GLU A 102 -1.04 -6.00 19.02
C GLU A 102 -2.43 -6.64 19.21
N GLU A 103 -2.52 -7.94 18.92
CA GLU A 103 -3.80 -8.66 18.96
C GLU A 103 -4.47 -8.62 20.35
N ASN A 104 -3.66 -8.69 21.40
CA ASN A 104 -4.15 -8.62 22.78
C ASN A 104 -4.73 -7.22 23.11
N GLU A 105 -4.12 -6.15 22.63
CA GLU A 105 -4.60 -4.78 22.85
C GLU A 105 -5.97 -4.56 22.18
N VAL A 106 -6.12 -5.04 20.95
CA VAL A 106 -7.39 -4.98 20.21
C VAL A 106 -8.46 -5.82 20.91
N LYS A 107 -8.10 -7.02 21.39
CA LYS A 107 -9.00 -7.91 22.11
C LYS A 107 -9.48 -7.32 23.43
N GLU A 108 -8.67 -6.57 24.14
CA GLU A 108 -9.07 -5.85 25.35
C GLU A 108 -10.14 -4.78 25.07
N ILE A 109 -10.04 -4.11 23.92
CA ILE A 109 -10.98 -3.06 23.50
C ILE A 109 -12.31 -3.65 22.98
N ILE A 110 -12.24 -4.70 22.17
CA ILE A 110 -13.41 -5.32 21.51
C ILE A 110 -14.12 -6.30 22.44
N GLY A 111 -13.37 -7.03 23.27
CA GLY A 111 -13.87 -8.10 24.13
C GLY A 111 -14.00 -9.44 23.41
N LYS A 112 -14.83 -10.34 23.97
CA LYS A 112 -14.90 -11.76 23.59
C LYS A 112 -15.28 -12.00 22.13
N ASN A 113 -16.03 -11.09 21.50
CA ASN A 113 -16.46 -11.24 20.11
C ASN A 113 -15.31 -11.21 19.11
N TYR A 114 -14.15 -10.63 19.49
CA TYR A 114 -12.98 -10.55 18.62
C TYR A 114 -12.54 -11.91 18.09
N GLU A 115 -12.67 -12.97 18.90
CA GLU A 115 -12.21 -14.32 18.52
C GLU A 115 -12.98 -14.89 17.33
N ASN A 116 -14.23 -14.47 17.15
CA ASN A 116 -15.10 -14.96 16.09
C ASN A 116 -14.90 -14.21 14.76
N PHE A 117 -14.06 -13.17 14.74
CA PHE A 117 -13.84 -12.38 13.52
C PHE A 117 -12.91 -13.09 12.54
N LEU A 118 -13.20 -12.92 11.25
CA LEU A 118 -12.32 -13.38 10.17
C LEU A 118 -10.93 -12.74 10.29
N PRO A 119 -9.85 -13.45 9.89
CA PRO A 119 -8.48 -12.93 9.97
C PRO A 119 -8.28 -11.56 9.31
N LYS A 120 -8.96 -11.32 8.18
CA LYS A 120 -8.92 -10.02 7.49
C LYS A 120 -9.48 -8.88 8.35
N LEU A 121 -10.64 -9.07 8.98
CA LEU A 121 -11.22 -8.08 9.89
C LEU A 121 -10.35 -7.89 11.14
N LYS A 122 -9.83 -8.98 11.72
CA LYS A 122 -8.87 -8.91 12.84
C LYS A 122 -7.68 -8.02 12.52
N ASN A 123 -7.07 -8.19 11.34
CA ASN A 123 -5.96 -7.38 10.87
C ASN A 123 -6.36 -5.91 10.60
N LEU A 124 -7.55 -5.69 10.04
CA LEU A 124 -8.08 -4.35 9.80
C LEU A 124 -8.24 -3.55 11.10
N LEU A 125 -8.71 -4.20 12.17
CA LEU A 125 -8.96 -3.60 13.49
C LEU A 125 -7.70 -3.41 14.34
N LYS A 126 -6.55 -3.94 13.92
CA LYS A 126 -5.24 -3.56 14.49
C LYS A 126 -4.86 -2.12 14.14
N ILE A 127 -5.45 -1.54 13.11
CA ILE A 127 -5.22 -0.13 12.73
C ILE A 127 -6.08 0.77 13.65
N PRO A 128 -5.48 1.70 14.41
CA PRO A 128 -6.20 2.51 15.40
C PRO A 128 -7.41 3.28 14.83
N SER A 129 -7.28 3.85 13.63
CA SER A 129 -8.37 4.61 13.00
C SER A 129 -9.55 3.72 12.61
N ASN A 130 -9.30 2.47 12.20
CA ASN A 130 -10.35 1.51 11.89
C ASN A 130 -11.03 1.00 13.15
N LEU A 131 -10.25 0.77 14.21
CA LEU A 131 -10.77 0.39 15.52
C LEU A 131 -11.71 1.48 16.08
N TYR A 132 -11.34 2.75 15.93
CA TYR A 132 -12.19 3.88 16.29
C TYR A 132 -13.55 3.83 15.56
N ILE A 133 -13.55 3.63 14.23
CA ILE A 133 -14.79 3.52 13.45
C ILE A 133 -15.62 2.32 13.93
N TRP A 134 -14.98 1.18 14.17
CA TRP A 134 -15.65 -0.03 14.65
C TRP A 134 -16.33 0.17 16.00
N GLN A 135 -15.76 0.97 16.91
CA GLN A 135 -16.38 1.24 18.22
C GLN A 135 -17.73 1.97 18.12
N HIS A 136 -17.97 2.66 17.00
CA HIS A 136 -19.23 3.36 16.73
C HIS A 136 -20.30 2.48 16.06
N LEU A 137 -19.91 1.31 15.56
CA LEU A 137 -20.83 0.37 14.93
C LEU A 137 -21.71 -0.35 15.96
N ASP A 138 -22.96 -0.63 15.59
CA ASP A 138 -23.86 -1.45 16.40
C ASP A 138 -23.33 -2.88 16.60
N LYS A 139 -22.97 -3.20 17.85
CA LYS A 139 -22.39 -4.51 18.22
C LYS A 139 -23.35 -5.69 18.02
N ASN A 140 -24.63 -5.45 17.76
CA ASN A 140 -25.62 -6.49 17.50
C ASN A 140 -25.72 -6.89 16.02
N GLU A 141 -25.10 -6.14 15.10
CA GLU A 141 -25.07 -6.48 13.67
C GLU A 141 -23.85 -7.37 13.32
N VAL A 142 -23.90 -8.01 12.15
CA VAL A 142 -22.87 -8.92 11.65
C VAL A 142 -21.98 -8.20 10.63
N TYR A 143 -20.67 -8.23 10.84
CA TYR A 143 -19.67 -7.53 10.02
C TYR A 143 -18.71 -8.46 9.27
N GLU A 144 -19.11 -9.70 9.00
CA GLU A 144 -18.27 -10.70 8.33
C GLU A 144 -17.78 -10.25 6.94
N GLY A 145 -18.57 -9.44 6.21
CA GLY A 145 -18.18 -8.86 4.92
C GLY A 145 -17.27 -7.62 5.02
N CYS A 146 -16.94 -7.16 6.22
CA CYS A 146 -16.20 -5.91 6.41
C CYS A 146 -14.68 -6.11 6.26
N LEU A 147 -14.21 -6.11 5.02
CA LEU A 147 -12.81 -6.43 4.69
C LEU A 147 -11.89 -5.21 4.52
N THR A 148 -12.46 -4.01 4.43
CA THR A 148 -11.73 -2.77 4.10
C THR A 148 -12.16 -1.61 4.99
N THR A 149 -11.34 -0.55 5.04
CA THR A 149 -11.72 0.70 5.71
C THR A 149 -12.97 1.32 5.07
N SER A 150 -13.15 1.19 3.75
CA SER A 150 -14.36 1.64 3.04
C SER A 150 -15.61 0.93 3.57
N HIS A 151 -15.54 -0.39 3.79
CA HIS A 151 -16.66 -1.13 4.37
C HIS A 151 -17.02 -0.66 5.77
N LEU A 152 -16.04 -0.41 6.64
CA LEU A 152 -16.30 0.10 8.01
C LEU A 152 -17.01 1.47 7.96
N ILE A 153 -16.52 2.38 7.13
CA ILE A 153 -17.10 3.73 7.00
C ILE A 153 -18.49 3.66 6.38
N ASN A 154 -18.69 2.81 5.36
CA ASN A 154 -20.00 2.64 4.73
C ASN A 154 -21.04 2.13 5.74
N ASN A 155 -20.74 1.06 6.47
CA ASN A 155 -21.64 0.50 7.48
C ASN A 155 -21.97 1.53 8.56
N TRP A 156 -20.97 2.29 9.03
CA TRP A 156 -21.20 3.33 10.02
C TRP A 156 -22.11 4.43 9.48
N PHE A 157 -21.86 4.89 8.26
CA PHE A 157 -22.67 5.92 7.63
C PHE A 157 -24.11 5.46 7.34
N GLU A 158 -24.30 4.22 6.89
CA GLU A 158 -25.64 3.64 6.72
C GLU A 158 -26.41 3.59 8.04
N GLN A 159 -25.76 3.23 9.15
CA GLN A 159 -26.38 3.27 10.47
C GLN A 159 -26.73 4.69 10.89
N ILE A 160 -25.88 5.68 10.59
CA ILE A 160 -26.18 7.10 10.84
C ILE A 160 -27.41 7.53 10.03
N CYS A 161 -27.54 7.13 8.77
CA CYS A 161 -28.74 7.40 7.98
C CYS A 161 -29.97 6.73 8.60
N ARG A 162 -29.95 5.41 8.85
CA ARG A 162 -31.09 4.69 9.44
C ARG A 162 -31.55 5.27 10.77
N LYS A 163 -30.61 5.66 11.64
CA LYS A 163 -30.89 6.27 12.95
C LYS A 163 -31.44 7.71 12.83
N SER A 164 -31.21 8.41 11.71
CA SER A 164 -31.73 9.78 11.53
C SER A 164 -33.25 9.79 11.50
N THR A 165 -33.85 8.75 10.89
CA THR A 165 -35.30 8.57 10.85
C THR A 165 -35.89 8.44 12.26
N THR A 166 -35.19 7.77 13.18
CA THR A 166 -35.60 7.65 14.59
C THR A 166 -35.48 8.98 15.33
N ALA A 167 -34.54 9.84 14.91
CA ALA A 167 -34.37 11.21 15.41
C ALA A 167 -35.33 12.23 14.76
N GLY A 168 -36.25 11.78 13.88
CA GLY A 168 -37.22 12.64 13.20
C GLY A 168 -36.69 13.39 11.97
N LEU A 169 -35.52 13.00 11.46
CA LEU A 169 -34.87 13.58 10.28
C LEU A 169 -34.98 12.65 9.06
N GLN A 170 -34.96 13.22 7.86
CA GLN A 170 -34.97 12.43 6.63
C GLN A 170 -33.55 12.00 6.24
N GLU A 171 -33.36 10.73 5.90
CA GLU A 171 -32.06 10.22 5.41
C GLU A 171 -31.52 11.02 4.22
N ARG A 172 -32.43 11.45 3.33
CA ARG A 172 -32.08 12.29 2.19
C ARG A 172 -31.42 13.61 2.60
N ALA A 173 -31.93 14.26 3.64
CA ALA A 173 -31.37 15.52 4.14
C ALA A 173 -29.95 15.30 4.67
N ILE A 174 -29.72 14.21 5.41
CA ILE A 174 -28.38 13.83 5.91
C ILE A 174 -27.39 13.61 4.76
N ASN A 175 -27.79 12.85 3.74
CA ASN A 175 -26.96 12.62 2.55
C ASN A 175 -26.64 13.92 1.80
N GLU A 176 -27.61 14.82 1.64
CA GLU A 176 -27.40 16.12 1.00
C GLU A 176 -26.42 17.00 1.78
N VAL A 177 -26.47 16.99 3.11
CA VAL A 177 -25.49 17.70 3.97
C VAL A 177 -24.08 17.17 3.77
N ILE A 178 -23.90 15.84 3.85
CA ILE A 178 -22.58 15.21 3.64
C ILE A 178 -22.05 15.53 2.24
N LYS A 179 -22.89 15.40 1.21
CA LYS A 179 -22.51 15.72 -0.18
C LYS A 179 -22.04 17.17 -0.32
N ARG A 180 -22.76 18.13 0.26
CA ARG A 180 -22.35 19.55 0.24
C ARG A 180 -21.00 19.79 0.93
N ILE A 181 -20.76 19.15 2.08
CA ILE A 181 -19.48 19.24 2.78
C ILE A 181 -18.37 18.67 1.88
N VAL A 182 -18.56 17.47 1.35
CA VAL A 182 -17.57 16.77 0.51
C VAL A 182 -17.25 17.56 -0.75
N ASP A 183 -18.26 18.06 -1.47
CA ASP A 183 -18.09 18.86 -2.68
C ASP A 183 -17.27 20.13 -2.41
N PHE A 184 -17.51 20.82 -1.28
CA PHE A 184 -16.74 21.98 -0.91
C PHE A 184 -15.29 21.64 -0.59
N LEU A 185 -15.05 20.58 0.18
CA LEU A 185 -13.71 20.15 0.60
C LEU A 185 -12.90 19.65 -0.61
N ASP A 186 -13.51 18.87 -1.51
CA ASP A 186 -12.90 18.37 -2.74
C ASP A 186 -12.58 19.50 -3.74
N LYS A 187 -13.46 20.51 -3.83
CA LYS A 187 -13.25 21.68 -4.69
C LYS A 187 -12.12 22.56 -4.17
N THR A 188 -12.06 22.81 -2.86
CA THR A 188 -11.12 23.76 -2.25
C THR A 188 -9.79 23.14 -1.83
N GLY A 189 -9.72 21.81 -1.71
CA GLY A 189 -8.57 21.10 -1.14
C GLY A 189 -8.36 21.36 0.35
N ARG A 190 -9.36 21.90 1.05
CA ARG A 190 -9.32 22.14 2.50
C ARG A 190 -9.81 20.91 3.25
N LEU A 191 -9.42 20.82 4.53
CA LEU A 191 -9.90 19.78 5.46
C LEU A 191 -11.10 20.25 6.31
N TYR A 192 -11.53 21.50 6.14
CA TYR A 192 -12.68 22.06 6.84
C TYR A 192 -13.44 23.06 5.98
N ILE A 193 -14.71 23.24 6.32
CA ILE A 193 -15.61 24.25 5.77
C ILE A 193 -16.06 25.18 6.91
N PRO A 194 -15.98 26.51 6.74
CA PRO A 194 -16.56 27.43 7.72
C PRO A 194 -18.08 27.21 7.86
N LYS A 195 -18.63 27.16 9.07
CA LYS A 195 -20.08 26.91 9.31
C LYS A 195 -20.96 27.88 8.50
N GLN A 196 -20.51 29.14 8.35
CA GLN A 196 -21.17 30.19 7.56
C GLN A 196 -21.36 29.83 6.08
N ASN A 197 -20.50 28.96 5.53
CA ASN A 197 -20.53 28.53 4.14
C ASN A 197 -21.38 27.26 3.91
N LEU A 198 -21.79 26.55 4.96
CA LEU A 198 -22.58 25.31 4.81
C LEU A 198 -24.00 25.59 4.28
N ASN A 199 -24.62 26.71 4.69
CA ASN A 199 -26.02 27.06 4.39
C ASN A 199 -26.98 25.86 4.51
N ILE A 200 -26.98 25.25 5.70
CA ILE A 200 -27.70 24.01 6.05
C ILE A 200 -28.48 24.25 7.33
N GLU A 201 -29.61 23.55 7.49
CA GLU A 201 -30.45 23.56 8.68
C GLU A 201 -29.69 23.05 9.92
N GLU A 202 -29.92 23.65 11.09
CA GLU A 202 -29.13 23.34 12.29
C GLU A 202 -29.39 21.92 12.81
N ALA A 203 -30.58 21.37 12.60
CA ALA A 203 -30.97 20.05 13.11
C ALA A 203 -30.14 18.90 12.51
N GLU A 204 -29.92 18.91 11.19
CA GLU A 204 -29.12 17.90 10.49
C GLU A 204 -27.64 18.02 10.84
N LEU A 205 -27.16 19.26 10.99
CA LEU A 205 -25.77 19.51 11.38
C LEU A 205 -25.52 19.02 12.81
N ASP A 206 -26.40 19.36 13.75
CA ASP A 206 -26.30 18.93 15.15
C ASP A 206 -26.45 17.41 15.28
N TYR A 207 -27.33 16.79 14.49
CA TYR A 207 -27.43 15.34 14.40
C TYR A 207 -26.12 14.70 13.94
N LEU A 208 -25.51 15.19 12.85
CA LEU A 208 -24.25 14.67 12.35
C LEU A 208 -23.10 14.87 13.35
N ILE A 209 -23.07 15.99 14.09
CA ILE A 209 -22.12 16.21 15.18
C ILE A 209 -22.36 15.20 16.31
N SER A 210 -23.62 14.96 16.70
CA SER A 210 -23.97 13.98 17.74
C SER A 210 -23.64 12.53 17.34
N SER A 211 -23.60 12.25 16.04
CA SER A 211 -23.17 10.95 15.49
C SER A 211 -21.65 10.79 15.41
N GLU A 212 -20.89 11.82 15.77
CA GLU A 212 -19.42 11.86 15.78
C GLU A 212 -18.74 11.57 14.44
N ILE A 213 -19.46 11.69 13.32
CA ILE A 213 -18.85 11.61 11.97
C ILE A 213 -18.19 12.93 11.55
N ILE A 214 -18.70 14.04 12.06
CA ILE A 214 -18.13 15.39 11.89
C ILE A 214 -17.96 16.09 13.24
N ILE A 215 -17.06 17.08 13.26
CA ILE A 215 -16.80 17.95 14.40
C ILE A 215 -16.97 19.41 13.99
N LEU A 216 -17.49 20.23 14.92
CA LEU A 216 -17.53 21.68 14.83
C LEU A 216 -16.53 22.27 15.83
N GLN A 217 -15.44 22.87 15.34
CA GLN A 217 -14.44 23.53 16.18
C GLN A 217 -14.12 24.91 15.62
N ASN A 218 -14.16 25.95 16.46
CA ASN A 218 -13.85 27.33 16.06
C ASN A 218 -14.62 27.78 14.80
N ASN A 219 -15.91 27.45 14.73
CA ASN A 219 -16.79 27.73 13.59
C ASN A 219 -16.37 27.05 12.26
N LYS A 220 -15.60 25.96 12.35
CA LYS A 220 -15.16 25.13 11.22
C LYS A 220 -15.71 23.72 11.40
N VAL A 221 -16.40 23.23 10.37
CA VAL A 221 -16.90 21.87 10.28
C VAL A 221 -15.88 21.02 9.50
N SER A 222 -15.51 19.87 10.05
CA SER A 222 -14.64 18.89 9.40
C SER A 222 -15.05 17.47 9.78
N PHE A 223 -14.65 16.48 8.97
CA PHE A 223 -14.75 15.07 9.39
C PHE A 223 -13.82 14.79 10.57
N VAL A 224 -14.20 13.83 11.42
CA VAL A 224 -13.39 13.46 12.59
C VAL A 224 -12.06 12.81 12.23
N HIS A 225 -11.99 12.16 11.07
CA HIS A 225 -10.77 11.60 10.53
C HIS A 225 -10.70 11.77 9.01
N GLN A 226 -9.50 11.98 8.47
CA GLN A 226 -9.30 12.24 7.05
C GLN A 226 -9.76 11.06 6.17
N SER A 227 -9.62 9.82 6.64
CA SER A 227 -10.06 8.64 5.88
C SER A 227 -11.56 8.64 5.57
N ILE A 228 -12.38 9.31 6.40
CA ILE A 228 -13.83 9.45 6.18
C ILE A 228 -14.10 10.40 5.01
N LEU A 229 -13.38 11.53 4.97
CA LEU A 229 -13.41 12.43 3.81
C LEU A 229 -12.93 11.70 2.56
N ASP A 230 -11.83 10.95 2.65
CA ASP A 230 -11.27 10.21 1.53
C ASP A 230 -12.27 9.17 1.00
N TYR A 231 -12.98 8.47 1.89
CA TYR A 231 -14.07 7.57 1.53
C TYR A 231 -15.18 8.29 0.74
N PHE A 232 -15.73 9.38 1.26
CA PHE A 232 -16.82 10.09 0.55
C PHE A 232 -16.37 10.70 -0.79
N ILE A 233 -15.12 11.15 -0.88
CA ILE A 233 -14.55 11.58 -2.17
C ILE A 233 -14.47 10.39 -3.14
N SER A 234 -14.06 9.21 -2.67
CA SER A 234 -14.08 8.00 -3.49
C SER A 234 -15.50 7.62 -3.96
N GLN A 235 -16.52 7.81 -3.12
CA GLN A 235 -17.93 7.62 -3.49
C GLN A 235 -18.39 8.64 -4.55
N SER A 236 -17.95 9.89 -4.45
CA SER A 236 -18.18 10.88 -5.52
C SER A 236 -17.54 10.46 -6.85
N MET A 237 -16.33 9.85 -6.84
CA MET A 237 -15.72 9.30 -8.05
C MET A 237 -16.54 8.14 -8.62
N PHE A 238 -17.04 7.27 -7.75
CA PHE A 238 -17.92 6.17 -8.11
C PHE A 238 -19.21 6.67 -8.77
N GLU A 239 -19.91 7.63 -8.15
CA GLU A 239 -21.09 8.27 -8.74
C GLU A 239 -20.79 8.89 -10.11
N LYS A 240 -19.68 9.63 -10.24
CA LYS A 240 -19.29 10.24 -11.52
C LYS A 240 -19.13 9.17 -12.59
N TYR A 241 -18.40 8.09 -12.30
CA TYR A 241 -18.17 7.01 -13.25
C TYR A 241 -19.47 6.39 -13.78
N PHE A 242 -20.41 6.04 -12.90
CA PHE A 242 -21.66 5.40 -13.32
C PHE A 242 -22.67 6.37 -13.95
N ASN A 243 -22.60 7.67 -13.64
CA ASN A 243 -23.47 8.67 -14.27
C ASN A 243 -23.07 8.95 -15.73
N ASP A 244 -21.76 8.97 -16.02
CA ASP A 244 -21.24 9.10 -17.38
C ASP A 244 -19.90 8.38 -17.48
N SER A 245 -19.92 7.13 -17.94
CA SER A 245 -18.72 6.33 -18.08
C SER A 245 -17.82 6.82 -19.20
N ASN A 246 -18.32 7.60 -20.16
CA ASN A 246 -17.54 8.10 -21.30
C ASN A 246 -16.80 9.41 -21.01
N GLN A 247 -17.03 10.03 -19.86
CA GLN A 247 -16.32 11.25 -19.50
C GLN A 247 -14.79 11.02 -19.36
N PRO A 248 -13.98 12.06 -19.60
CA PRO A 248 -12.54 12.00 -19.36
C PRO A 248 -12.20 11.56 -17.93
N ILE A 249 -11.21 10.69 -17.77
CA ILE A 249 -10.83 10.13 -16.47
C ILE A 249 -10.42 11.19 -15.45
N GLU A 250 -9.81 12.29 -15.90
CA GLU A 250 -9.48 13.45 -15.07
C GLU A 250 -10.70 14.19 -14.49
N ASN A 251 -11.89 14.03 -15.07
CA ASN A 251 -13.13 14.58 -14.49
C ASN A 251 -13.62 13.72 -13.32
N ILE A 252 -13.27 12.43 -13.32
CA ILE A 252 -13.56 11.49 -12.24
C ILE A 252 -12.51 11.64 -11.15
N ILE A 253 -11.24 11.40 -11.46
CA ILE A 253 -10.15 11.32 -10.47
C ILE A 253 -9.48 12.67 -10.17
N GLY A 254 -9.83 13.73 -10.92
CA GLY A 254 -9.30 15.07 -10.75
C GLY A 254 -8.11 15.42 -11.66
N GLU A 255 -7.99 16.70 -11.97
CA GLU A 255 -6.92 17.28 -12.77
C GLU A 255 -5.52 17.05 -12.16
N LYS A 256 -4.46 17.19 -12.96
CA LYS A 256 -3.06 17.02 -12.51
C LYS A 256 -2.69 17.85 -11.27
N SER A 257 -3.29 19.02 -11.07
CA SER A 257 -3.05 19.89 -9.92
C SER A 257 -3.56 19.27 -8.61
N LYS A 258 -4.63 18.47 -8.68
CA LYS A 258 -5.28 17.80 -7.53
C LYS A 258 -4.75 16.41 -7.25
N GLN A 259 -3.97 15.83 -8.17
CA GLN A 259 -3.31 14.56 -7.99
C GLN A 259 -2.10 14.71 -7.04
N ASN A 260 -2.42 14.69 -5.74
CA ASN A 260 -1.52 14.67 -4.60
C ASN A 260 -1.61 13.29 -3.86
N PRO A 261 -0.90 13.04 -2.74
CA PRO A 261 -0.91 11.75 -2.07
C PRO A 261 -2.28 11.41 -1.48
N SER A 262 -3.02 12.39 -0.97
CA SER A 262 -4.40 12.18 -0.51
C SER A 262 -5.28 11.70 -1.66
N ARG A 263 -5.17 12.33 -2.84
CA ARG A 263 -5.89 11.88 -4.04
C ARG A 263 -5.51 10.46 -4.44
N ARG A 264 -4.25 10.08 -4.26
CA ARG A 264 -3.79 8.72 -4.54
C ARG A 264 -4.57 7.68 -3.71
N TYR A 265 -4.73 7.95 -2.43
CA TYR A 265 -5.48 7.06 -1.53
C TYR A 265 -6.97 7.02 -1.90
N GLN A 266 -7.56 8.16 -2.24
CA GLN A 266 -8.95 8.25 -2.72
C GLN A 266 -9.17 7.46 -4.01
N VAL A 267 -8.25 7.56 -4.98
CA VAL A 267 -8.30 6.80 -6.24
C VAL A 267 -8.10 5.31 -5.99
N GLN A 268 -7.24 4.93 -5.04
CA GLN A 268 -7.08 3.54 -4.64
C GLN A 268 -8.38 2.96 -4.06
N MET A 269 -9.03 3.67 -3.14
CA MET A 269 -10.34 3.27 -2.60
C MET A 269 -11.38 3.14 -3.71
N PHE A 270 -11.45 4.12 -4.61
CA PHE A 270 -12.36 4.08 -5.75
C PHE A 270 -12.13 2.84 -6.64
N LEU A 271 -10.88 2.57 -7.04
CA LEU A 271 -10.57 1.42 -7.89
C LEU A 271 -10.81 0.07 -7.19
N GLN A 272 -10.55 -0.03 -5.87
CA GLN A 272 -10.85 -1.23 -5.09
C GLN A 272 -12.36 -1.48 -5.02
N ASN A 273 -13.15 -0.45 -4.76
CA ASN A 273 -14.62 -0.57 -4.73
C ASN A 273 -15.18 -0.97 -6.10
N ILE A 274 -14.61 -0.46 -7.20
CA ILE A 274 -15.00 -0.88 -8.55
C ILE A 274 -14.64 -2.35 -8.79
N LEU A 275 -13.42 -2.77 -8.43
CA LEU A 275 -13.00 -4.16 -8.60
C LEU A 275 -13.87 -5.15 -7.80
N GLU A 276 -14.30 -4.78 -6.60
CA GLU A 276 -15.22 -5.58 -5.79
C GLU A 276 -16.61 -5.70 -6.43
N LEU A 277 -17.03 -4.72 -7.23
CA LEU A 277 -18.30 -4.75 -7.96
C LEU A 277 -18.19 -5.53 -9.27
N ASP A 278 -17.24 -5.16 -10.13
CA ASP A 278 -17.03 -5.73 -11.46
C ASP A 278 -15.60 -5.51 -11.96
N SER A 279 -14.95 -6.59 -12.36
CA SER A 279 -13.57 -6.55 -12.86
C SER A 279 -13.44 -5.91 -14.24
N SER A 280 -14.48 -5.99 -15.09
CA SER A 280 -14.46 -5.36 -16.41
C SER A 280 -14.48 -3.83 -16.29
N ASP A 281 -15.33 -3.27 -15.43
CA ASP A 281 -15.34 -1.83 -15.12
C ASP A 281 -13.98 -1.36 -14.54
N PHE A 282 -13.39 -2.15 -13.65
CA PHE A 282 -12.06 -1.86 -13.10
C PHE A 282 -10.99 -1.78 -14.19
N LEU A 283 -10.97 -2.74 -15.12
CA LEU A 283 -10.04 -2.74 -16.24
C LEU A 283 -10.27 -1.56 -17.18
N LEU A 284 -11.52 -1.24 -17.50
CA LEU A 284 -11.87 -0.13 -18.38
C LEU A 284 -11.41 1.22 -17.81
N ILE A 285 -11.61 1.45 -16.52
CA ILE A 285 -11.09 2.65 -15.83
C ILE A 285 -9.56 2.63 -15.81
N GLY A 286 -8.96 1.49 -15.51
CA GLY A 286 -7.50 1.30 -15.53
C GLY A 286 -6.89 1.70 -16.86
N GLU A 287 -7.41 1.19 -17.97
CA GLU A 287 -6.95 1.52 -19.32
C GLU A 287 -7.07 3.02 -19.62
N LYS A 288 -8.19 3.66 -19.24
CA LYS A 288 -8.36 5.11 -19.36
C LYS A 288 -7.30 5.88 -18.56
N MET A 289 -7.00 5.44 -17.34
CA MET A 289 -5.93 6.02 -16.52
C MET A 289 -4.56 5.85 -17.17
N LEU A 290 -4.26 4.66 -17.68
CA LEU A 290 -2.96 4.34 -18.28
C LEU A 290 -2.71 5.15 -19.57
N THR A 291 -3.74 5.34 -20.38
CA THR A 291 -3.65 6.03 -21.68
C THR A 291 -3.73 7.56 -21.56
N SER A 292 -4.37 8.11 -20.53
CA SER A 292 -4.52 9.56 -20.37
C SER A 292 -3.19 10.25 -20.03
N ASN A 293 -2.86 11.30 -20.78
CA ASN A 293 -1.74 12.19 -20.48
C ASN A 293 -2.03 13.13 -19.31
N ASN A 294 -3.29 13.23 -18.86
CA ASN A 294 -3.73 14.07 -17.76
C ASN A 294 -3.63 13.39 -16.39
N ILE A 295 -3.23 12.12 -16.36
CA ILE A 295 -2.99 11.38 -15.12
C ILE A 295 -1.48 11.26 -14.87
N ARG A 296 -1.03 11.64 -13.68
CA ARG A 296 0.37 11.54 -13.22
C ARG A 296 0.73 10.07 -13.06
N TYR A 297 1.97 9.74 -13.42
CA TYR A 297 2.45 8.36 -13.42
C TYR A 297 2.31 7.64 -12.07
N TYR A 298 2.55 8.34 -10.96
CA TYR A 298 2.42 7.73 -9.63
C TYR A 298 0.96 7.38 -9.26
N VAL A 299 -0.04 8.03 -9.87
CA VAL A 299 -1.46 7.68 -9.74
C VAL A 299 -1.80 6.49 -10.66
N LYS A 300 -1.23 6.44 -11.87
CA LYS A 300 -1.35 5.27 -12.76
C LYS A 300 -0.87 3.99 -12.09
N HIS A 301 0.17 4.09 -11.26
CA HIS A 301 0.75 2.94 -10.56
C HIS A 301 -0.24 2.22 -9.62
N ILE A 302 -1.27 2.92 -9.12
CA ILE A 302 -2.32 2.34 -8.28
C ILE A 302 -2.99 1.15 -8.99
N PHE A 303 -3.26 1.29 -10.29
CA PHE A 303 -3.90 0.23 -11.07
C PHE A 303 -3.07 -1.05 -11.08
N TYR A 304 -1.75 -0.95 -11.30
CA TYR A 304 -0.85 -2.11 -11.26
C TYR A 304 -0.75 -2.72 -9.87
N GLU A 305 -0.73 -1.90 -8.82
CA GLU A 305 -0.69 -2.37 -7.44
C GLU A 305 -1.94 -3.16 -7.07
N ILE A 306 -3.12 -2.66 -7.46
CA ILE A 306 -4.38 -3.36 -7.22
C ILE A 306 -4.43 -4.66 -8.02
N LEU A 307 -4.10 -4.63 -9.32
CA LEU A 307 -3.98 -5.85 -10.12
C LEU A 307 -3.04 -6.85 -9.44
N ARG A 308 -1.85 -6.42 -9.02
CA ARG A 308 -0.84 -7.28 -8.37
C ARG A 308 -1.36 -7.97 -7.09
N GLN A 309 -2.37 -7.41 -6.43
CA GLN A 309 -2.96 -7.94 -5.19
C GLN A 309 -4.04 -9.01 -5.46
N ILE A 310 -4.50 -9.17 -6.70
CA ILE A 310 -5.50 -10.18 -7.06
C ILE A 310 -4.86 -11.57 -6.98
N GLU A 311 -5.29 -12.37 -6.01
CA GLU A 311 -4.78 -13.74 -5.81
C GLU A 311 -5.40 -14.71 -6.82
N GLU A 312 -6.68 -14.55 -7.11
CA GLU A 312 -7.46 -15.38 -8.05
C GLU A 312 -8.01 -14.50 -9.18
N PRO A 313 -7.28 -14.36 -10.31
CA PRO A 313 -7.75 -13.60 -11.46
C PRO A 313 -8.95 -14.28 -12.10
N ASP A 314 -10.03 -13.52 -12.35
CA ASP A 314 -11.17 -14.00 -13.12
C ASP A 314 -10.90 -14.00 -14.64
N GLU A 315 -11.92 -14.32 -15.44
CA GLU A 315 -11.82 -14.37 -16.89
C GLU A 315 -11.47 -13.01 -17.51
N ASN A 316 -12.04 -11.91 -17.01
CA ASN A 316 -11.77 -10.57 -17.53
C ASN A 316 -10.32 -10.17 -17.28
N ILE A 317 -9.83 -10.36 -16.05
CA ILE A 317 -8.43 -10.08 -15.69
C ILE A 317 -7.48 -10.97 -16.50
N THR A 318 -7.83 -12.26 -16.66
CA THR A 318 -7.06 -13.20 -17.48
C THR A 318 -6.93 -12.71 -18.92
N GLN A 319 -8.06 -12.36 -19.55
CA GLN A 319 -8.08 -11.85 -20.92
C GLN A 319 -7.30 -10.54 -21.06
N PHE A 320 -7.40 -9.64 -20.08
CA PHE A 320 -6.64 -8.40 -20.07
C PHE A 320 -5.12 -8.65 -20.06
N ILE A 321 -4.64 -9.56 -19.20
CA ILE A 321 -3.22 -9.93 -19.16
C ILE A 321 -2.78 -10.49 -20.51
N LEU A 322 -3.53 -11.44 -21.07
CA LEU A 322 -3.23 -12.09 -22.36
C LEU A 322 -3.26 -11.12 -23.55
N THR A 323 -4.00 -10.03 -23.46
CA THR A 323 -4.10 -9.05 -24.55
C THR A 323 -3.04 -7.95 -24.42
N ASN A 324 -2.60 -7.63 -23.20
CA ASN A 324 -1.81 -6.42 -22.94
C ASN A 324 -0.37 -6.65 -22.45
N TYR A 325 0.08 -7.89 -22.23
CA TYR A 325 1.45 -8.17 -21.77
C TYR A 325 2.54 -7.61 -22.70
N GLU A 326 2.25 -7.50 -24.00
CA GLU A 326 3.13 -6.92 -25.04
C GLU A 326 2.69 -5.52 -25.51
N ASN A 327 1.79 -4.86 -24.79
CA ASN A 327 1.30 -3.53 -25.16
C ASN A 327 2.45 -2.49 -25.22
N ASN A 328 2.55 -1.76 -26.33
CA ASN A 328 3.64 -0.81 -26.56
C ASN A 328 3.66 0.40 -25.60
N ILE A 329 2.51 0.75 -25.03
CA ILE A 329 2.38 1.90 -24.13
C ILE A 329 2.72 1.49 -22.70
N PHE A 330 2.20 0.35 -22.25
CA PHE A 330 2.24 -0.01 -20.84
C PHE A 330 2.55 -1.47 -20.50
N GLY A 331 2.74 -2.35 -21.50
CA GLY A 331 3.01 -3.77 -21.29
C GLY A 331 4.28 -4.02 -20.46
N ASN A 332 5.34 -3.22 -20.66
CA ASN A 332 6.55 -3.30 -19.84
C ASN A 332 6.30 -3.00 -18.35
N TYR A 333 5.38 -2.09 -18.05
CA TYR A 333 5.02 -1.78 -16.66
C TYR A 333 4.10 -2.84 -16.08
N LEU A 334 3.17 -3.37 -16.87
CA LEU A 334 2.35 -4.52 -16.48
C LEU A 334 3.24 -5.74 -16.14
N MET A 335 4.23 -6.03 -16.97
CA MET A 335 5.19 -7.11 -16.73
C MET A 335 5.95 -6.92 -15.41
N LYS A 336 6.53 -5.74 -15.19
CA LYS A 336 7.38 -5.47 -14.02
C LYS A 336 6.59 -5.30 -12.72
N ASN A 337 5.46 -4.60 -12.78
CA ASN A 337 4.73 -4.14 -11.60
C ASN A 337 3.52 -5.02 -11.26
N THR A 338 3.13 -5.95 -12.12
CA THR A 338 1.98 -6.84 -11.89
C THR A 338 2.36 -8.32 -12.03
N ILE A 339 2.95 -8.74 -13.15
CA ILE A 339 3.19 -10.16 -13.46
C ILE A 339 4.40 -10.72 -12.72
N LEU A 340 5.51 -9.97 -12.66
CA LEU A 340 6.75 -10.42 -12.03
C LEU A 340 6.55 -10.72 -10.53
N GLY A 341 6.98 -11.92 -10.14
CA GLY A 341 6.83 -12.42 -8.77
C GLY A 341 5.42 -12.84 -8.40
N LYS A 342 4.51 -12.98 -9.36
CA LYS A 342 3.11 -13.40 -9.13
C LYS A 342 2.78 -14.68 -9.90
N LYS A 343 2.75 -15.78 -9.15
CA LYS A 343 2.51 -17.14 -9.67
C LYS A 343 1.23 -17.23 -10.50
N GLN A 344 0.14 -16.64 -10.04
CA GLN A 344 -1.16 -16.69 -10.73
C GLN A 344 -1.08 -16.15 -12.17
N TYR A 345 -0.35 -15.04 -12.38
CA TYR A 345 -0.20 -14.45 -13.71
C TYR A 345 0.77 -15.23 -14.59
N ILE A 346 1.86 -15.75 -14.02
CA ILE A 346 2.80 -16.61 -14.74
C ILE A 346 2.12 -17.91 -15.19
N SER A 347 1.27 -18.47 -14.35
CA SER A 347 0.47 -19.68 -14.66
C SER A 347 -0.50 -19.42 -15.80
N ILE A 348 -1.18 -18.25 -15.81
CA ILE A 348 -2.02 -17.83 -16.95
C ILE A 348 -1.22 -17.81 -18.26
N LEU A 349 -0.04 -17.17 -18.26
CA LEU A 349 0.81 -17.11 -19.45
C LEU A 349 1.32 -18.50 -19.87
N MET A 350 1.57 -19.39 -18.92
CA MET A 350 2.01 -20.76 -19.18
C MET A 350 0.90 -21.61 -19.80
N ALA A 351 -0.30 -21.60 -19.21
CA ALA A 351 -1.46 -22.35 -19.67
C ALA A 351 -1.87 -21.99 -21.12
N HIS A 352 -1.62 -20.74 -21.53
CA HIS A 352 -1.88 -20.25 -22.89
C HIS A 352 -0.67 -20.39 -23.84
N GLY A 353 0.38 -21.11 -23.44
CA GLY A 353 1.55 -21.42 -24.26
C GLY A 353 2.48 -20.23 -24.53
N ILE A 354 2.28 -19.08 -23.88
CA ILE A 354 3.07 -17.86 -24.11
C ILE A 354 4.50 -18.06 -23.61
N LEU A 355 4.68 -18.66 -22.42
CA LEU A 355 6.00 -18.98 -21.90
C LEU A 355 6.77 -19.93 -22.82
N GLU A 356 6.09 -20.93 -23.39
CA GLU A 356 6.69 -21.86 -24.36
C GLU A 356 7.11 -21.13 -25.64
N GLN A 357 6.24 -20.29 -26.19
CA GLN A 357 6.56 -19.48 -27.37
C GLN A 357 7.74 -18.53 -27.14
N TRP A 358 7.82 -17.89 -25.96
CA TRP A 358 8.94 -17.01 -25.61
C TRP A 358 10.23 -17.78 -25.36
N TYR A 359 10.16 -18.96 -24.76
CA TYR A 359 11.35 -19.80 -24.54
C TYR A 359 11.99 -20.24 -25.86
N LEU A 360 11.17 -20.52 -26.87
CA LEU A 360 11.64 -20.90 -28.21
C LEU A 360 12.21 -19.72 -29.01
N LYS A 361 11.99 -18.47 -28.57
CA LYS A 361 12.53 -17.25 -29.19
C LYS A 361 13.76 -16.77 -28.42
N THR A 362 14.94 -16.83 -29.04
CA THR A 362 16.21 -16.44 -28.42
C THR A 362 16.17 -15.06 -27.74
N GLU A 363 15.51 -14.07 -28.36
CA GLU A 363 15.41 -12.70 -27.85
C GLU A 363 14.52 -12.54 -26.60
N LYS A 364 13.59 -13.48 -26.35
CA LYS A 364 12.62 -13.41 -25.24
C LYS A 364 12.88 -14.44 -24.15
N LYS A 365 13.87 -15.31 -24.35
CA LYS A 365 14.17 -16.40 -23.45
C LYS A 365 14.51 -15.94 -22.03
N ASP A 366 15.27 -14.85 -21.91
CA ASP A 366 15.62 -14.25 -20.62
C ASP A 366 14.39 -13.78 -19.82
N ILE A 367 13.31 -13.38 -20.50
CA ILE A 367 12.05 -13.01 -19.84
C ILE A 367 11.47 -14.23 -19.12
N VAL A 368 11.47 -15.39 -19.79
CA VAL A 368 10.96 -16.65 -19.20
C VAL A 368 11.78 -17.02 -17.96
N PHE A 369 13.10 -16.99 -18.05
CA PHE A 369 13.96 -17.30 -16.90
C PHE A 369 13.73 -16.33 -15.72
N ASN A 370 13.63 -15.03 -15.99
CA ASN A 370 13.36 -14.03 -14.95
C ASN A 370 11.98 -14.23 -14.30
N LEU A 371 10.96 -14.61 -15.06
CA LEU A 371 9.63 -14.91 -14.52
C LEU A 371 9.65 -16.14 -13.61
N LEU A 372 10.24 -17.24 -14.06
CA LEU A 372 10.36 -18.46 -13.25
C LEU A 372 11.18 -18.20 -11.97
N GLN A 373 12.31 -17.50 -12.09
CA GLN A 373 13.12 -17.15 -10.93
C GLN A 373 12.34 -16.29 -9.92
N SER A 374 11.47 -15.39 -10.38
CA SER A 374 10.76 -14.45 -9.52
C SER A 374 9.74 -15.07 -8.56
N ILE A 375 9.30 -16.31 -8.81
CA ILE A 375 8.33 -17.01 -7.96
C ILE A 375 8.93 -18.19 -7.20
N THR A 376 10.24 -18.38 -7.28
CA THR A 376 10.97 -19.39 -6.50
C THR A 376 10.79 -19.15 -5.00
N PRO A 377 10.52 -20.18 -4.16
CA PRO A 377 10.39 -21.62 -4.47
C PRO A 377 8.95 -22.10 -4.78
N ASN A 378 7.99 -21.19 -4.95
CA ASN A 378 6.57 -21.50 -5.13
C ASN A 378 6.25 -22.00 -6.55
N PHE A 379 6.71 -23.20 -6.88
CA PHE A 379 6.36 -23.90 -8.12
C PHE A 379 5.29 -24.96 -7.90
N ASP A 380 4.42 -25.12 -8.89
CA ASP A 380 3.52 -26.27 -9.04
C ASP A 380 4.07 -27.26 -10.07
N ASP A 381 3.37 -28.37 -10.23
CA ASP A 381 3.74 -29.48 -11.11
C ASP A 381 3.79 -29.04 -12.58
N GLU A 382 2.98 -28.06 -13.00
CA GLU A 382 3.00 -27.51 -14.36
C GLU A 382 4.31 -26.78 -14.65
N ILE A 383 4.74 -25.89 -13.75
CA ILE A 383 6.02 -25.18 -13.87
C ILE A 383 7.20 -26.16 -13.83
N ILE A 384 7.16 -27.14 -12.93
CA ILE A 384 8.21 -28.17 -12.83
C ILE A 384 8.27 -29.00 -14.12
N SER A 385 7.11 -29.39 -14.67
CA SER A 385 7.02 -30.11 -15.94
C SER A 385 7.55 -29.30 -17.11
N PHE A 386 7.29 -27.98 -17.14
CA PHE A 386 7.86 -27.07 -18.12
C PHE A 386 9.39 -27.07 -18.06
N ILE A 387 9.99 -26.97 -16.87
CA ILE A 387 11.45 -27.01 -16.71
C ILE A 387 11.99 -28.38 -17.15
N LYS A 388 11.39 -29.49 -16.69
CA LYS A 388 11.76 -30.86 -17.09
C LYS A 388 11.75 -31.05 -18.61
N LYS A 389 10.74 -30.48 -19.31
CA LYS A 389 10.60 -30.56 -20.77
C LYS A 389 11.78 -29.91 -21.51
N TYR A 390 12.43 -28.90 -20.94
CA TYR A 390 13.52 -28.16 -21.59
C TYR A 390 14.90 -28.34 -20.97
N ALA A 391 14.99 -28.94 -19.79
CA ALA A 391 16.24 -29.29 -19.13
C ALA A 391 17.12 -30.19 -20.01
N PHE A 392 18.44 -30.05 -19.86
CA PHE A 392 19.48 -30.87 -20.47
C PHE A 392 19.59 -30.77 -22.00
N LYS A 393 18.89 -29.81 -22.61
CA LYS A 393 19.00 -29.52 -24.05
C LYS A 393 20.13 -28.54 -24.36
N ASN A 394 20.44 -27.63 -23.45
CA ASN A 394 21.45 -26.59 -23.63
C ASN A 394 22.03 -26.17 -22.27
N MET A 395 23.35 -26.21 -22.13
CA MET A 395 24.04 -25.91 -20.87
C MET A 395 23.79 -24.47 -20.37
N ASN A 396 23.67 -23.48 -21.26
CA ASN A 396 23.41 -22.11 -20.85
C ASN A 396 22.00 -21.94 -20.29
N ASP A 397 21.01 -22.59 -20.90
CA ASP A 397 19.63 -22.61 -20.39
C ASP A 397 19.55 -23.34 -19.05
N ASP A 398 20.25 -24.48 -18.94
CA ASP A 398 20.32 -25.25 -17.71
C ASP A 398 20.89 -24.43 -16.56
N LYS A 399 21.93 -23.60 -16.81
CA LYS A 399 22.43 -22.64 -15.83
C LYS A 399 21.38 -21.63 -15.39
N GLN A 400 20.51 -21.19 -16.29
CA GLN A 400 19.42 -20.28 -15.92
C GLN A 400 18.33 -21.00 -15.11
N PHE A 401 17.96 -22.23 -15.48
CA PHE A 401 17.01 -23.04 -14.69
C PHE A 401 17.55 -23.34 -13.29
N MET A 402 18.84 -23.62 -13.16
CA MET A 402 19.48 -23.87 -11.85
C MET A 402 19.37 -22.67 -10.89
N ARG A 403 19.19 -21.44 -11.39
CA ARG A 403 18.96 -20.24 -10.54
C ARG A 403 17.60 -20.26 -9.83
N CYS A 404 16.71 -21.18 -10.19
CA CYS A 404 15.43 -21.38 -9.51
C CYS A 404 15.56 -22.32 -8.30
N PHE A 405 16.72 -22.92 -8.06
CA PHE A 405 16.97 -23.73 -6.87
C PHE A 405 17.40 -22.84 -5.71
N ILE A 406 16.63 -22.83 -4.61
CA ILE A 406 16.99 -22.07 -3.41
C ILE A 406 18.15 -22.71 -2.65
N HIS A 407 18.82 -21.96 -1.78
CA HIS A 407 19.87 -22.54 -0.95
C HIS A 407 19.31 -23.48 0.13
N ASP A 408 18.14 -23.17 0.72
CA ASP A 408 17.52 -24.00 1.76
C ASP A 408 16.54 -25.03 1.16
N THR A 409 16.93 -26.30 1.10
CA THR A 409 16.10 -27.37 0.52
C THR A 409 14.90 -27.80 1.37
N THR A 410 14.73 -27.24 2.57
CA THR A 410 13.61 -27.61 3.48
C THR A 410 12.28 -27.02 3.03
N GLU A 411 12.30 -25.91 2.28
CA GLU A 411 11.10 -25.21 1.80
C GLU A 411 10.61 -25.72 0.43
N GLU A 412 11.35 -26.63 -0.21
CA GLU A 412 10.99 -27.16 -1.53
C GLU A 412 9.98 -28.32 -1.45
N ASN A 413 9.10 -28.43 -2.43
CA ASN A 413 8.27 -29.62 -2.61
C ASN A 413 9.10 -30.83 -3.12
N GLU A 414 8.58 -32.06 -3.02
CA GLU A 414 9.33 -33.27 -3.39
C GLU A 414 9.71 -33.31 -4.87
N GLU A 415 8.82 -32.86 -5.76
CA GLU A 415 9.09 -32.81 -7.20
C GLU A 415 10.23 -31.85 -7.58
N MET A 416 10.31 -30.70 -6.93
CA MET A 416 11.36 -29.71 -7.15
C MET A 416 12.70 -30.23 -6.63
N PHE A 417 12.69 -30.95 -5.51
CA PHE A 417 13.88 -31.61 -4.98
C PHE A 417 14.39 -32.70 -5.94
N GLU A 418 13.49 -33.53 -6.50
CA GLU A 418 13.89 -34.54 -7.50
C GLU A 418 14.41 -33.87 -8.79
N LEU A 419 13.80 -32.78 -9.25
CA LEU A 419 14.30 -32.00 -10.38
C LEU A 419 15.72 -31.48 -10.10
N ARG A 420 15.97 -30.92 -8.91
CA ARG A 420 17.31 -30.49 -8.47
C ARG A 420 18.31 -31.64 -8.54
N MET A 421 17.95 -32.82 -8.04
CA MET A 421 18.84 -34.00 -8.08
C MET A 421 19.22 -34.38 -9.51
N MET A 422 18.26 -34.33 -10.45
CA MET A 422 18.55 -34.56 -11.88
C MET A 422 19.58 -33.55 -12.43
N PHE A 423 19.48 -32.27 -12.04
CA PHE A 423 20.45 -31.26 -12.44
C PHE A 423 21.84 -31.50 -11.86
N TYR A 424 21.93 -31.89 -10.59
CA TYR A 424 23.21 -32.21 -9.97
C TYR A 424 23.85 -33.47 -10.55
N GLU A 425 23.07 -34.50 -10.87
CA GLU A 425 23.59 -35.69 -11.56
C GLU A 425 24.23 -35.34 -12.90
N LYS A 426 23.66 -34.37 -13.63
CA LYS A 426 24.21 -33.90 -14.89
C LYS A 426 25.38 -32.94 -14.74
N TYR A 427 25.33 -32.05 -13.74
CA TYR A 427 26.31 -31.00 -13.47
C TYR A 427 26.80 -31.05 -12.01
N PRO A 428 27.61 -32.07 -11.64
CA PRO A 428 28.05 -32.31 -10.26
C PRO A 428 28.80 -31.13 -9.63
N GLU A 429 29.43 -30.27 -10.43
CA GLU A 429 30.21 -29.12 -9.97
C GLU A 429 29.37 -28.10 -9.19
N TYR A 430 28.08 -27.99 -9.49
CA TYR A 430 27.16 -27.02 -8.85
C TYR A 430 26.71 -27.45 -7.45
N ILE A 431 26.97 -28.68 -7.03
CA ILE A 431 26.66 -29.11 -5.66
C ILE A 431 27.49 -28.35 -4.62
N LYS A 432 28.66 -27.84 -5.01
CA LYS A 432 29.55 -27.05 -4.13
C LYS A 432 28.93 -25.70 -3.74
N GLU A 433 27.96 -25.23 -4.51
CA GLU A 433 27.21 -23.98 -4.24
C GLU A 433 26.01 -24.21 -3.30
N MET A 434 25.74 -25.47 -2.92
CA MET A 434 24.65 -25.83 -2.02
C MET A 434 25.05 -25.62 -0.56
N PHE A 435 24.22 -24.89 0.19
CA PHE A 435 24.31 -24.80 1.64
C PHE A 435 23.40 -25.86 2.26
N ILE A 436 23.98 -26.85 2.94
CA ILE A 436 23.22 -27.89 3.65
C ILE A 436 23.20 -27.55 5.14
N ASP A 437 22.06 -27.05 5.65
CA ASP A 437 21.84 -26.99 7.10
C ASP A 437 21.49 -28.39 7.62
N LEU A 438 22.55 -29.15 7.95
CA LEU A 438 22.43 -30.53 8.42
C LEU A 438 21.52 -30.66 9.65
N LYS A 439 21.47 -29.65 10.54
CA LYS A 439 20.61 -29.71 11.73
C LYS A 439 19.13 -29.65 11.37
N LYS A 440 18.73 -28.69 10.53
CA LYS A 440 17.34 -28.53 10.10
C LYS A 440 16.83 -29.71 9.28
N ILE A 441 17.64 -30.21 8.34
CA ILE A 441 17.24 -31.32 7.47
C ILE A 441 17.12 -32.63 8.27
N MET A 442 17.97 -32.84 9.28
CA MET A 442 17.88 -33.99 10.19
C MET A 442 16.60 -33.99 11.02
N GLU A 443 16.06 -32.83 11.40
CA GLU A 443 14.86 -32.72 12.22
C GLU A 443 13.56 -33.01 11.42
N HIS A 444 13.51 -32.75 10.11
CA HIS A 444 12.25 -32.79 9.33
C HIS A 444 12.29 -33.62 8.02
N PHE A 445 13.46 -33.98 7.46
CA PHE A 445 13.55 -34.54 6.09
C PHE A 445 14.66 -35.60 5.91
N GLY A 446 14.59 -36.70 6.67
CA GLY A 446 15.61 -37.78 6.65
C GLY A 446 15.89 -38.39 5.27
N LYS A 447 14.88 -38.58 4.41
CA LYS A 447 15.05 -39.17 3.05
C LYS A 447 15.88 -38.28 2.12
N ARG A 448 15.60 -36.97 2.08
CA ARG A 448 16.31 -35.98 1.24
C ARG A 448 17.80 -35.89 1.62
N LEU A 449 18.08 -35.91 2.93
CA LEU A 449 19.45 -35.92 3.43
C LEU A 449 20.23 -37.15 2.97
N ILE A 450 19.61 -38.33 3.04
CA ILE A 450 20.23 -39.58 2.59
C ILE A 450 20.51 -39.53 1.09
N GLN A 451 19.57 -39.03 0.26
CA GLN A 451 19.77 -38.87 -1.18
C GLN A 451 20.94 -37.92 -1.50
N LEU A 452 21.02 -36.76 -0.82
CA LEU A 452 22.12 -35.80 -1.00
C LEU A 452 23.47 -36.37 -0.57
N ILE A 453 23.53 -37.01 0.60
CA ILE A 453 24.78 -37.63 1.10
C ILE A 453 25.21 -38.77 0.17
N ALA A 454 24.29 -39.64 -0.22
CA ALA A 454 24.58 -40.75 -1.14
C ALA A 454 25.13 -40.23 -2.47
N PHE A 455 24.58 -39.13 -2.99
CA PHE A 455 25.06 -38.49 -4.20
C PHE A 455 26.45 -37.85 -4.02
N CYS A 456 26.68 -37.07 -2.96
CA CYS A 456 27.99 -36.50 -2.64
C CYS A 456 29.10 -37.56 -2.48
N LEU A 457 28.76 -38.74 -1.95
CA LEU A 457 29.69 -39.87 -1.83
C LEU A 457 30.03 -40.52 -3.18
N LYS A 458 29.13 -40.46 -4.18
CA LYS A 458 29.37 -40.99 -5.54
C LYS A 458 30.28 -40.12 -6.40
N ILE A 459 30.30 -38.80 -6.17
CA ILE A 459 31.09 -37.84 -6.95
C ILE A 459 32.55 -37.73 -6.45
N LYS A 460 32.86 -38.39 -5.33
CA LYS A 460 34.17 -38.31 -4.65
C LYS A 460 35.30 -38.99 -5.39
#